data_AF-A0A346PUW7-F1
#
_entry.id   AF-A0A346PUW7-F1
#
_cell.length_a   1.000
_cell.length_b   1.000
_cell.length_c   1.000
_cell.angle_alpha   90.00
_cell.angle_beta   90.00
_cell.angle_gamma   90.00
#
_symmetry.space_group_name_H-M   'P 1'
#
loop_
_entity.id
_entity.type
_entity.pdbx_description
1 polymer ?
#
loop_
_entity_poly.entity_id
_entity_poly.type
_entity_poly.pdbx_seq_one_letter_code
_entity_poly.pdbx_strand_id
1 'polypeptide(L)'
;MAAFTPEPTASTFDLANWLFVRLVVLAVLTFYAAIVVSELLSSVVGVGLERTVFARAAVYLIGLWFALQLWFEATRPRRNARSERERRQSGQCYR
;
A
#
# COMPACT_ATOMS: atom_id res chain seq x y z
N MET A 1 -11.79 3.60 -3.82
CA MET A 1 -10.36 3.24 -3.76
C MET A 1 -9.53 3.97 -4.82
N ALA A 2 -9.80 5.27 -5.06
CA ALA A 2 -9.09 6.05 -6.09
C ALA A 2 -7.77 6.68 -5.60
N ALA A 3 -7.53 6.72 -4.28
CA ALA A 3 -6.31 7.30 -3.70
C ALA A 3 -5.07 6.39 -3.80
N PHE A 4 -5.25 5.11 -4.19
CA PHE A 4 -4.20 4.10 -4.27
C PHE A 4 -3.76 3.79 -5.70
N THR A 5 -4.42 4.34 -6.71
CA THR A 5 -4.00 4.13 -8.10
C THR A 5 -2.80 5.02 -8.42
N PRO A 6 -1.69 4.46 -8.95
CA PRO A 6 -0.56 5.27 -9.39
C PRO A 6 -1.03 6.24 -10.48
N GLU A 7 -0.56 7.49 -10.40
CA GLU A 7 -0.75 8.43 -11.51
C GLU A 7 -0.18 7.80 -12.78
N PRO A 8 -0.87 7.95 -13.94
CA PRO A 8 -0.42 7.34 -15.17
C PRO A 8 0.87 8.00 -15.66
N THR A 9 2.02 7.57 -15.13
CA THR A 9 3.35 8.05 -15.51
C THR A 9 3.99 7.11 -16.54
N ALA A 10 4.77 7.67 -17.46
CA ALA A 10 5.43 6.91 -18.52
C ALA A 10 6.80 6.36 -18.07
N SER A 11 7.34 6.85 -16.94
CA SER A 11 8.67 6.50 -16.45
C SER A 11 8.60 5.50 -15.28
N THR A 12 9.47 4.49 -15.30
CA THR A 12 9.63 3.51 -14.21
C THR A 12 10.15 4.16 -12.92
N PHE A 13 10.89 5.28 -13.05
CA PHE A 13 11.45 6.01 -11.92
C PHE A 13 10.38 6.73 -11.10
N ASP A 14 9.39 7.36 -11.75
CA ASP A 14 8.28 8.00 -11.05
C ASP A 14 7.41 6.99 -10.31
N LEU A 15 7.21 5.80 -10.89
CA LEU A 15 6.50 4.70 -10.25
C LEU A 15 7.25 4.18 -9.01
N ALA A 16 8.58 4.02 -9.11
CA ALA A 16 9.42 3.60 -7.99
C ALA A 16 9.40 4.65 -6.85
N ASN A 17 9.49 5.93 -7.18
CA ASN A 17 9.40 7.02 -6.20
C ASN A 17 8.00 7.06 -5.53
N TRP A 18 6.93 6.93 -6.31
CA TRP A 18 5.55 6.87 -5.82
C TRP A 18 5.32 5.72 -4.84
N LEU A 19 5.90 4.55 -5.12
CA LEU A 19 5.85 3.38 -4.26
C LEU A 19 6.72 3.59 -3.00
N PHE A 20 7.95 4.07 -3.17
CA PHE A 20 8.89 4.30 -2.08
C PHE A 20 8.31 5.24 -1.03
N VAL A 21 7.78 6.40 -1.45
CA VAL A 21 7.16 7.37 -0.54
C VAL A 21 6.02 6.73 0.27
N ARG A 22 5.17 5.93 -0.37
CA ARG A 22 4.05 5.25 0.32
C ARG A 22 4.52 4.18 1.28
N LEU A 23 5.56 3.42 0.92
CA LEU A 23 6.17 2.44 1.82
C LEU A 23 6.82 3.10 3.03
N VAL A 24 7.49 4.24 2.85
CA VAL A 24 8.07 5.03 3.95
C VAL A 24 6.98 5.55 4.88
N VAL A 25 5.93 6.19 4.33
CA VAL A 25 4.81 6.68 5.13
C VAL A 25 4.12 5.54 5.88
N LEU A 26 3.89 4.40 5.20
CA LEU A 26 3.29 3.22 5.81
C LEU A 26 4.17 2.65 6.93
N ALA A 27 5.49 2.59 6.74
CA ALA A 27 6.42 2.11 7.76
C ALA A 27 6.39 3.01 9.01
N VAL A 28 6.44 4.33 8.83
CA VAL A 28 6.35 5.30 9.93
C VAL A 28 5.03 5.18 10.68
N LEU A 29 3.91 5.10 9.96
CA LEU A 29 2.59 4.93 10.57
C LEU A 29 2.45 3.59 11.30
N THR A 30 2.97 2.52 10.73
CA THR A 30 2.94 1.18 11.35
C THR A 30 3.75 1.17 12.65
N PHE A 31 4.94 1.81 12.65
CA PHE A 31 5.78 1.91 13.85
C PHE A 31 5.12 2.76 14.93
N TYR A 32 4.55 3.91 14.55
CA TYR A 32 3.81 4.77 15.48
C TYR A 32 2.60 4.04 16.08
N ALA A 33 1.79 3.38 15.24
CA ALA A 33 0.64 2.60 15.69
C ALA A 33 1.06 1.47 16.64
N ALA A 34 2.17 0.78 16.37
CA ALA A 34 2.68 -0.28 17.25
C ALA A 34 3.05 0.27 18.64
N ILE A 35 3.67 1.44 18.72
CA ILE A 35 4.00 2.10 20.00
C ILE A 35 2.71 2.46 20.74
N VAL A 36 1.81 3.22 20.09
CA VAL A 36 0.57 3.71 20.72
C VAL A 36 -0.29 2.54 21.20
N VAL A 37 -0.48 1.49 20.39
CA VAL A 37 -1.25 0.30 20.77
C VAL A 37 -0.63 -0.40 21.97
N SER A 38 0.70 -0.48 22.04
CA SER A 38 1.40 -1.11 23.16
C SER A 38 1.24 -0.33 24.46
N GLU A 39 1.39 0.99 24.40
CA GLU A 39 1.20 1.87 25.55
C GLU A 39 -0.24 1.86 26.04
N LEU A 40 -1.22 1.91 25.13
CA LEU A 40 -2.64 1.83 25.47
C LEU A 40 -2.98 0.48 26.13
N LEU A 41 -2.51 -0.63 25.58
CA LEU A 41 -2.74 -1.96 26.16
C LEU A 41 -2.10 -2.06 27.55
N SER A 42 -0.86 -1.59 27.70
CA SER A 42 -0.16 -1.58 28.97
C SER A 42 -0.89 -0.73 30.02
N SER A 43 -1.38 0.46 29.63
CA SER A 43 -2.04 1.41 30.53
C SER A 43 -3.49 1.04 30.87
N VAL A 44 -4.27 0.50 29.93
CA VAL A 44 -5.72 0.33 30.09
C VAL A 44 -6.06 -1.05 30.64
N VAL A 45 -5.36 -2.09 30.18
CA VAL A 45 -5.74 -3.48 30.44
C VAL A 45 -4.78 -4.14 31.44
N GLY A 46 -3.73 -3.42 31.88
CA GLY A 46 -2.74 -3.95 32.83
C GLY A 46 -2.06 -5.22 32.31
N VAL A 47 -1.96 -5.37 30.99
CA VAL A 47 -1.58 -6.63 30.36
C VAL A 47 -0.07 -6.81 30.47
N GLY A 48 0.35 -7.99 30.94
CA GLY A 48 1.75 -8.37 30.98
C GLY A 48 2.43 -8.29 29.61
N LEU A 49 3.75 -8.06 29.63
CA LEU A 49 4.64 -7.90 28.48
C LEU A 49 4.34 -8.87 27.32
N GLU A 50 4.00 -10.12 27.61
CA GLU A 50 3.73 -11.16 26.61
C GLU A 50 2.58 -10.82 25.64
N ARG A 51 1.46 -10.28 26.13
CA ARG A 51 0.32 -9.90 25.27
C ARG A 51 0.60 -8.64 24.45
N THR A 52 1.47 -7.75 24.93
CA THR A 52 1.92 -6.58 24.16
C THR A 52 2.77 -6.98 22.96
N VAL A 53 3.49 -8.10 23.04
CA VAL A 53 4.27 -8.66 21.91
C VAL A 53 3.34 -9.14 20.80
N PHE A 54 2.26 -9.85 21.13
CA PHE A 54 1.27 -10.30 20.13
C PHE A 54 0.58 -9.13 19.44
N ALA A 55 0.23 -8.07 20.17
CA ALA A 55 -0.37 -6.87 19.59
C ALA A 55 0.58 -6.15 18.63
N ARG A 56 1.86 -6.02 19.00
CA ARG A 56 2.91 -5.48 18.11
C ARG A 56 3.06 -6.33 16.85
N ALA A 57 3.13 -7.65 16.99
CA ALA A 57 3.24 -8.57 15.86
C ALA A 57 2.05 -8.42 14.91
N ALA A 58 0.83 -8.31 15.44
CA ALA A 58 -0.37 -8.09 14.62
C ALA A 58 -0.30 -6.78 13.83
N VAL A 59 0.12 -5.66 14.45
CA VAL A 59 0.28 -4.37 13.76
C VAL A 59 1.32 -4.46 12.65
N TYR A 60 2.46 -5.12 12.89
CA TYR A 60 3.48 -5.31 11.87
C TYR A 60 3.00 -6.20 10.71
N LEU A 61 2.25 -7.26 10.99
CA LEU A 61 1.68 -8.12 9.95
C LEU A 61 0.66 -7.35 9.08
N ILE A 62 -0.16 -6.49 9.68
CA ILE A 62 -1.09 -5.62 8.96
C ILE A 62 -0.32 -4.61 8.08
N GLY A 63 0.73 -3.97 8.63
CA GLY A 63 1.59 -3.07 7.86
C GLY A 63 2.26 -3.76 6.67
N LEU A 64 2.78 -4.97 6.88
CA LEU A 64 3.37 -5.80 5.82
C LEU A 64 2.34 -6.16 4.74
N TRP A 65 1.12 -6.52 5.13
CA TRP A 65 0.03 -6.80 4.21
C TRP A 65 -0.28 -5.60 3.31
N PHE A 66 -0.37 -4.40 3.88
CA PHE A 66 -0.57 -3.17 3.09
C PHE A 66 0.59 -2.89 2.13
N ALA A 67 1.84 -3.13 2.55
CA ALA A 67 3.00 -2.98 1.70
C ALA A 67 2.94 -3.93 0.48
N LEU A 68 2.52 -5.17 0.69
CA LEU A 68 2.29 -6.16 -0.37
C LEU A 68 1.20 -5.69 -1.35
N GLN A 69 0.08 -5.18 -0.85
CA GLN A 69 -1.00 -4.65 -1.69
C GLN A 69 -0.51 -3.47 -2.57
N LEU A 70 0.26 -2.55 -1.99
CA LEU A 70 0.87 -1.42 -2.71
C LEU A 70 1.86 -1.89 -3.78
N TRP A 71 2.68 -2.90 -3.47
CA TRP A 71 3.60 -3.52 -4.42
C TRP A 71 2.87 -4.15 -5.60
N PHE A 72 1.81 -4.92 -5.34
CA PHE A 72 1.01 -5.51 -6.40
C PHE A 72 0.29 -4.45 -7.25
N GLU A 73 -0.22 -3.38 -6.64
CA GLU A 73 -0.87 -2.30 -7.38
C GLU A 73 0.11 -1.56 -8.31
N ALA A 74 1.35 -1.32 -7.86
CA ALA A 74 2.38 -0.71 -8.69
C ALA A 74 2.86 -1.64 -9.82
N THR A 75 2.91 -2.95 -9.58
CA THR A 75 3.38 -3.94 -10.56
C THR A 75 2.28 -4.53 -11.43
N ARG A 76 1.00 -4.18 -11.19
CA ARG A 76 -0.12 -4.64 -12.01
C ARG A 76 0.16 -4.28 -13.47
N PRO A 77 0.24 -5.27 -14.36
CA PRO A 77 0.57 -5.02 -15.75
C PRO A 77 -0.50 -4.11 -16.34
N ARG A 78 -0.05 -3.00 -16.92
CA ARG A 78 -0.81 -1.99 -17.69
C ARG A 78 -1.50 -2.57 -18.93
N ARG A 79 -1.87 -3.85 -18.94
CA ARG A 79 -2.44 -4.62 -20.05
C ARG A 79 -3.79 -4.05 -20.49
N ASN A 80 -4.54 -3.43 -19.58
CA ASN A 80 -5.83 -2.81 -19.90
C ASN A 80 -5.71 -1.44 -20.59
N ALA A 81 -4.61 -0.69 -20.38
CA ALA A 81 -4.42 0.61 -21.03
C ALA A 81 -4.06 0.47 -22.52
N ARG A 82 -3.44 -0.65 -22.92
CA ARG A 82 -3.14 -0.93 -24.33
C ARG A 82 -4.36 -1.42 -25.09
N SER A 83 -5.17 -2.30 -24.49
CA SER A 83 -6.38 -2.82 -25.12
C SER A 83 -7.46 -1.75 -25.29
N GLU A 84 -7.54 -0.78 -24.39
CA GLU A 84 -8.50 0.32 -24.51
C GLU A 84 -8.07 1.37 -25.56
N ARG A 85 -6.77 1.61 -25.72
CA ARG A 85 -6.24 2.40 -26.83
C ARG A 85 -6.43 1.71 -28.18
N GLU A 86 -6.21 0.41 -28.26
CA GLU A 86 -6.50 -0.38 -29.47
C GLU A 86 -7.99 -0.39 -29.82
N ARG A 87 -8.89 -0.52 -28.83
CA ARG A 87 -10.34 -0.42 -29.06
C ARG A 87 -10.80 0.97 -29.53
N ARG A 88 -10.18 2.05 -29.03
CA ARG A 88 -10.48 3.40 -29.50
C ARG A 88 -9.96 3.67 -30.91
N GLN A 89 -8.78 3.14 -31.25
CA GLN A 89 -8.24 3.24 -32.62
C GLN A 89 -9.04 2.41 -33.62
N SER A 90 -9.44 1.18 -33.28
CA SER A 90 -10.24 0.34 -34.18
C SER A 90 -11.66 0.89 -34.39
N GLY A 91 -12.26 1.52 -33.37
CA GLY A 91 -13.54 2.21 -33.52
C GLY A 91 -13.49 3.49 -34.37
N GLN A 92 -12.33 4.13 -34.49
CA GLN A 92 -12.14 5.30 -35.37
C GLN A 92 -11.88 4.93 -36.83
N CYS A 93 -11.32 3.75 -37.11
CA CYS A 93 -11.08 3.30 -38.49
C CYS A 93 -12.34 2.78 -39.22
N TYR A 94 -13.45 2.61 -38.50
CA TYR A 94 -14.73 2.13 -39.04
C TYR A 94 -15.79 3.23 -39.22
N ARG A 95 -15.40 4.50 -39.11
CA ARG A 95 -16.21 5.67 -39.48
C ARG A 95 -15.55 6.41 -40.63
#